data_AF-A0A7J5WQT3-F1
#
_entry.id   AF-A0A7J5WQT3-F1
#
_cell.length_a   1.000
_cell.length_b   1.000
_cell.length_c   1.000
_cell.angle_alpha   90.00
_cell.angle_beta   90.00
_cell.angle_gamma   90.00
#
_symmetry.space_group_name_H-M   'P 1'
#
loop_
_entity.id
_entity.type
_entity.pdbx_description
1 polymer ?
#
loop_
_entity_poly.entity_id
_entity_poly.type
_entity_poly.pdbx_seq_one_letter_code
_entity_poly.pdbx_strand_id
1 'polypeptide(L)' 'MPWIQSSVLYAVSLLDQFVPPGTALASYNKMDPNTIKKSEQYIFPSLGHEVPRSHDAFVSKWFLEKVVSKIKR' A
#
# COMPACT_ATOMS: atom_id res chain seq x y z
N MET A 1 6.15 -12.31 -0.45
CA MET A 1 7.33 -11.49 -0.07
C MET A 1 7.61 -11.72 1.41
N PRO A 2 8.12 -12.90 1.79
CA PRO A 2 8.26 -13.28 3.19
C PRO A 2 9.36 -12.49 3.93
N TRP A 3 10.32 -11.91 3.20
CA TRP A 3 11.42 -11.11 3.78
C TRP A 3 11.01 -9.68 4.17
N ILE A 4 9.83 -9.20 3.76
CA ILE A 4 9.39 -7.85 4.13
C ILE A 4 8.85 -7.87 5.56
N GLN A 5 9.59 -7.23 6.46
CA GLN A 5 9.20 -7.08 7.87
C GLN A 5 8.76 -5.65 8.23
N SER A 6 8.84 -4.70 7.31
CA SER A 6 8.39 -3.31 7.54
C SER A 6 6.90 -3.16 7.30
N SER A 7 6.27 -2.16 7.93
CA SER A 7 4.93 -1.70 7.50
C SER A 7 5.00 -1.24 6.04
N VAL A 8 3.99 -1.58 5.25
CA VAL A 8 3.89 -1.22 3.83
C VAL A 8 2.64 -0.38 3.61
N LEU A 9 2.76 0.65 2.79
CA LEU A 9 1.64 1.33 2.15
C LEU A 9 1.51 0.78 0.74
N TYR A 10 0.37 0.17 0.40
CA TYR A 10 0.16 -0.50 -0.87
C TYR A 10 -1.07 0.06 -1.59
N ALA A 11 -0.93 0.41 -2.86
CA ALA A 11 -2.01 0.95 -3.68
C ALA A 11 -2.30 0.03 -4.86
N VAL A 12 -3.57 -0.16 -5.19
CA VAL A 12 -4.02 -0.95 -6.34
C VAL A 12 -5.08 -0.16 -7.11
N SER A 13 -4.86 -0.01 -8.41
CA SER A 13 -5.83 0.57 -9.34
C SER A 13 -6.58 -0.55 -10.05
N LEU A 14 -7.92 -0.54 -10.04
CA LEU A 14 -8.72 -1.66 -10.58
C LEU A 14 -8.82 -1.68 -12.11
N LEU A 15 -8.55 -0.56 -12.80
CA LEU A 15 -8.57 -0.48 -14.25
C LEU A 15 -7.15 -0.49 -14.86
N ASP A 16 -6.13 -0.83 -14.07
CA ASP A 16 -4.74 -0.93 -14.55
C ASP A 16 -4.58 -2.14 -15.50
N GLN A 17 -4.27 -1.84 -16.76
CA GLN A 17 -4.05 -2.84 -17.81
C GLN A 17 -2.58 -3.32 -17.89
N PHE A 18 -1.64 -2.57 -17.31
CA PHE A 18 -0.21 -2.90 -17.32
C PHE A 18 0.17 -3.74 -16.10
N VAL A 19 -0.42 -3.47 -14.94
CA VAL A 19 -0.28 -4.25 -13.71
C VAL A 19 -1.68 -4.69 -13.28
N PRO A 20 -2.18 -5.84 -13.79
CA PRO A 20 -3.53 -6.27 -13.52
C PRO A 20 -3.79 -6.38 -12.00
N PRO A 21 -4.98 -5.97 -11.50
CA PRO A 21 -5.25 -5.91 -10.06
C PRO A 21 -5.00 -7.22 -9.33
N GLY A 22 -5.30 -8.36 -9.99
CA GLY A 22 -5.03 -9.68 -9.43
C GLY A 22 -3.55 -9.91 -9.08
N THR A 23 -2.63 -9.39 -9.89
CA THR A 23 -1.18 -9.51 -9.63
C THR A 23 -0.74 -8.64 -8.46
N ALA A 24 -1.23 -7.39 -8.41
CA ALA A 24 -0.93 -6.45 -7.33
C ALA A 24 -1.47 -6.97 -5.99
N LEU A 25 -2.74 -7.38 -5.95
CA LEU A 25 -3.39 -7.98 -4.78
C LEU A 25 -2.69 -9.27 -4.33
N ALA A 26 -2.31 -10.14 -5.29
CA ALA A 26 -1.58 -11.36 -4.96
C ALA A 26 -0.22 -11.07 -4.32
N SER A 27 0.46 -9.99 -4.73
CA SER A 27 1.74 -9.60 -4.14
C SER A 27 1.58 -9.16 -2.68
N TYR A 28 0.54 -8.36 -2.39
CA TYR A 28 0.20 -7.92 -1.04
C TYR A 28 -0.16 -9.10 -0.14
N ASN A 29 -1.01 -10.02 -0.63
CA ASN A 29 -1.44 -11.19 0.11
C ASN A 29 -0.33 -12.23 0.35
N LYS A 30 0.78 -12.15 -0.39
CA LYS A 30 1.97 -12.98 -0.16
C LYS A 30 2.90 -12.44 0.94
N MET A 31 2.58 -11.31 1.58
CA MET A 31 3.33 -10.82 2.73
C MET A 31 3.02 -11.64 3.99
N ASP A 32 3.93 -11.60 4.98
CA ASP A 32 3.67 -12.22 6.28
C ASP A 32 2.40 -11.62 6.93
N PRO A 33 1.54 -12.43 7.57
CA PRO A 33 0.33 -11.91 8.22
C PRO A 33 0.59 -10.83 9.27
N ASN A 34 1.72 -10.88 9.99
CA ASN A 34 2.09 -9.83 10.94
C ASN A 34 2.54 -8.55 10.23
N THR A 35 3.13 -8.67 9.04
CA THR A 35 3.41 -7.54 8.15
C THR A 35 2.13 -6.92 7.61
N ILE A 36 1.17 -7.73 7.16
CA ILE A 36 -0.14 -7.26 6.68
C ILE A 36 -0.88 -6.48 7.78
N LYS A 37 -0.90 -6.99 9.03
CA LYS A 37 -1.58 -6.33 10.17
C LYS A 37 -1.11 -4.90 10.46
N LYS A 38 0.13 -4.56 10.11
CA LYS A 38 0.71 -3.22 10.31
C LYS A 38 0.86 -2.41 9.02
N SER A 39 0.37 -2.96 7.92
CA SER A 39 0.36 -2.37 6.58
C SER A 39 -1.02 -1.86 6.22
N GLU A 40 -1.11 -1.00 5.22
CA GLU A 40 -2.36 -0.43 4.74
C GLU A 40 -2.46 -0.59 3.23
N GLN A 41 -3.67 -0.93 2.76
CA GLN A 41 -3.97 -1.11 1.35
C GLN A 41 -5.06 -0.14 0.92
N TYR A 42 -4.83 0.57 -0.18
CA TYR A 42 -5.80 1.43 -0.84
C TYR A 42 -6.17 0.85 -2.20
N ILE A 43 -7.46 0.77 -2.48
CA ILE A 43 -7.99 0.26 -3.75
C ILE A 43 -8.72 1.40 -4.45
N PHE A 44 -8.31 1.72 -5.67
CA PHE A 44 -8.84 2.79 -6.49
C PHE A 44 -9.65 2.21 -7.65
N PRO A 45 -10.99 2.25 -7.59
CA PRO A 45 -11.84 1.52 -8.52
C PRO A 45 -11.90 2.13 -9.93
N SER A 46 -11.61 3.43 -10.04
CA SER A 46 -11.76 4.20 -11.28
C SER A 46 -10.44 4.60 -11.91
N LEU A 47 -9.30 4.17 -11.35
CA LEU A 47 -7.97 4.52 -11.86
C LEU A 47 -7.39 3.39 -12.69
N GLY A 48 -6.62 3.78 -13.70
CA GLY A 48 -5.76 2.90 -14.49
C GLY A 48 -4.31 2.87 -13.96
N HIS A 49 -3.34 2.82 -14.88
CA HIS A 49 -1.92 2.91 -14.54
C HIS A 49 -1.47 4.37 -14.38
N GLU A 50 -1.93 5.00 -13.31
CA GLU A 50 -1.72 6.41 -13.06
C GLU A 50 -1.51 6.70 -11.57
N VAL A 51 -0.84 7.82 -11.29
CA VAL A 51 -0.60 8.31 -9.92
C VAL A 51 -1.09 9.76 -9.86
N PRO A 52 -2.37 10.00 -9.50
CA PRO A 52 -2.89 11.33 -9.28
C PRO A 52 -2.16 12.04 -8.15
N ARG A 53 -2.02 13.37 -8.23
CA ARG A 53 -1.38 14.19 -7.18
C ARG A 53 -2.05 14.05 -5.81
N SER A 54 -3.32 13.67 -5.75
CA SER A 54 -4.01 13.40 -4.49
C SER A 54 -3.35 12.25 -3.71
N HIS A 55 -2.66 11.31 -4.38
CA HIS A 55 -1.93 10.22 -3.74
C HIS A 55 -0.81 10.70 -2.81
N ASP A 56 -0.19 11.85 -3.11
CA ASP A 56 0.88 12.41 -2.27
C ASP A 56 0.42 12.70 -0.84
N ALA A 57 -0.85 13.10 -0.69
CA ALA A 57 -1.45 13.34 0.62
C ALA A 57 -1.60 12.05 1.42
N PHE A 58 -2.01 10.94 0.79
CA PHE A 58 -2.11 9.63 1.44
C PHE A 58 -0.74 9.12 1.87
N VAL A 59 0.25 9.20 0.97
CA VAL A 59 1.63 8.77 1.26
C VAL A 59 2.22 9.58 2.41
N SER A 60 2.08 10.90 2.37
CA SER A 60 2.62 11.79 3.40
C SER A 60 1.95 11.57 4.76
N LYS A 61 0.61 11.44 4.77
CA LYS A 61 -0.15 11.18 6.00
C LYS A 61 0.24 9.85 6.62
N TRP A 62 0.24 8.78 5.84
CA TRP A 62 0.62 7.44 6.30
C TRP A 62 2.04 7.44 6.86
N PHE A 63 2.98 8.05 6.14
CA PHE A 63 4.38 8.13 6.58
C PHE A 63 4.50 8.83 7.93
N LEU A 64 3.86 10.01 8.08
CA LEU A 64 3.85 10.75 9.35
C LEU A 64 3.24 9.93 10.49
N GLU A 65 2.13 9.23 10.26
CA GLU A 65 1.50 8.36 11.27
C GLU A 65 2.44 7.22 11.71
N LYS A 66 3.15 6.58 10.77
CA LYS A 66 4.13 5.53 11.11
C LYS A 66 5.38 6.07 11.81
N VAL A 67 5.83 7.28 11.48
CA VAL A 67 6.99 7.91 12.15
C VAL A 67 6.62 8.34 13.56
N VAL A 68 5.51 9.07 13.73
CA VAL A 68 5.05 9.55 15.04
C VAL A 68 4.75 8.40 16.00
N SER A 69 4.13 7.32 15.52
CA SER A 69 3.86 6.14 16.35
C SER A 69 5.13 5.42 16.83
N LYS A 70 6.26 5.55 16.11
CA LYS A 70 7.56 5.06 16.58
C LYS A 70 8.20 5.96 17.62
N ILE A 71 8.00 7.28 17.53
CA ILE A 71 8.57 8.26 18.49
C ILE A 71 7.86 8.17 19.85
N LYS A 72 6.57 7.84 19.88
CA LYS A 72 5.78 7.74 21.13
C LYS A 72 5.98 6.42 21.90
N ARG A 73 6.81 5.50 21.40
CA ARG A 73 7.10 4.19 22.01
C ARG A 73 8.46 4.20 22.68
#